data_AF-A0A953P5P4-F1
#
_entry.id   AF-A0A953P5P4-F1
#
_cell.length_a   1.000
_cell.length_b   1.000
_cell.length_c   1.000
_cell.angle_alpha   90.00
_cell.angle_beta   90.00
_cell.angle_gamma   90.00
#
_symmetry.space_group_name_H-M   'P 1'
#
loop_
_entity.id
_entity.type
_entity.pdbx_description
1 polymer ?
#
loop_
_entity_poly.entity_id
_entity_poly.type
_entity_poly.pdbx_seq_one_letter_code
_entity_poly.pdbx_strand_id
1 'polypeptide(L)'
;MIHARSAILLAVLIFSSTGGEISITHGMKKVGEPERLRPRALLAFLWRALRSGWFWAGVPLLAISFYSLLVLLSWEPASLVIPASAFNYVVGTLGAKYLLGEQVSAGRWAGVLLVCAGVLLVTAG
;
A
#
# COMPACT_ATOMS: atom_id res chain seq x y z
N MET A 1 21.12 -18.22 -1.90
CA MET A 1 21.33 -16.75 -1.93
C MET A 1 20.26 -15.99 -2.73
N ILE A 2 19.75 -16.54 -3.84
CA ILE A 2 18.71 -15.89 -4.68
C ILE A 2 17.39 -15.62 -3.94
N HIS A 3 16.96 -16.53 -3.06
CA HIS A 3 15.69 -16.39 -2.36
C HIS A 3 15.75 -15.33 -1.24
N ALA A 4 16.93 -15.11 -0.64
CA ALA A 4 17.11 -14.13 0.44
C ALA A 4 17.01 -12.69 -0.08
N ARG A 5 17.57 -12.40 -1.27
CA ARG A 5 17.44 -11.09 -1.92
C ARG A 5 15.99 -10.78 -2.34
N SER A 6 15.27 -11.79 -2.85
CA SER A 6 13.85 -11.66 -3.21
C SER A 6 12.99 -11.40 -1.96
N ALA A 7 13.26 -12.09 -0.85
CA ALA A 7 12.57 -11.84 0.42
C ALA A 7 12.81 -10.42 0.97
N ILE A 8 14.05 -9.91 0.87
CA ILE A 8 14.36 -8.54 1.28
C ILE A 8 13.63 -7.52 0.40
N LEU A 9 13.64 -7.70 -0.93
CA LEU A 9 12.93 -6.81 -1.84
C LEU A 9 11.42 -6.85 -1.63
N LEU A 10 10.84 -8.02 -1.32
CA LEU A 10 9.43 -8.15 -0.95
C LEU A 10 9.12 -7.38 0.33
N ALA A 11 9.97 -7.49 1.35
CA ALA A 11 9.80 -6.71 2.56
C ALA A 11 9.86 -5.20 2.26
N VAL A 12 10.86 -4.75 1.50
CA VAL A 12 10.99 -3.34 1.10
C VAL A 12 9.76 -2.89 0.33
N LEU A 13 9.28 -3.67 -0.64
CA LEU A 13 8.06 -3.40 -1.39
C LEU A 13 6.87 -3.22 -0.46
N ILE A 14 6.61 -4.18 0.43
CA ILE A 14 5.43 -4.15 1.31
C ILE A 14 5.48 -2.95 2.27
N PHE A 15 6.61 -2.74 2.94
CA PHE A 15 6.76 -1.65 3.91
C PHE A 15 6.74 -0.27 3.23
N SER A 16 7.37 -0.12 2.06
CA SER A 16 7.34 1.14 1.32
C SER A 16 5.99 1.41 0.68
N SER A 17 5.28 0.39 0.18
CA SER A 17 3.90 0.52 -0.32
C SER A 17 2.98 0.99 0.79
N THR A 18 2.90 0.23 1.89
CA THR A 18 2.02 0.54 3.01
C THR A 18 2.40 1.89 3.63
N GLY A 19 3.69 2.17 3.84
CA GLY A 19 4.15 3.44 4.37
C GLY A 19 3.82 4.64 3.46
N GLY A 20 3.94 4.46 2.15
CA GLY A 20 3.57 5.47 1.15
C GLY A 20 2.08 5.75 1.13
N GLU A 21 1.25 4.70 1.07
CA GLU A 21 -0.22 4.79 1.13
C GLU A 21 -0.69 5.45 2.42
N ILE A 22 -0.11 5.09 3.57
CA ILE A 22 -0.46 5.67 4.86
C ILE A 22 -0.05 7.14 4.93
N SER A 23 1.15 7.48 4.44
CA SER A 23 1.63 8.88 4.42
C SER A 23 0.71 9.76 3.58
N ILE A 24 0.34 9.29 2.38
CA ILE A 24 -0.61 10.01 1.52
C ILE A 24 -1.97 10.11 2.17
N THR A 25 -2.51 9.00 2.69
CA THR A 25 -3.84 8.97 3.35
C THR A 25 -3.87 9.91 4.54
N HIS A 26 -2.82 9.92 5.36
CA HIS A 26 -2.68 10.82 6.50
C HIS A 26 -2.59 12.29 6.05
N GLY A 27 -1.83 12.56 4.98
CA GLY A 27 -1.77 13.88 4.36
C GLY A 27 -3.13 14.36 3.85
N MET A 28 -3.88 13.49 3.17
CA MET A 28 -5.22 13.80 2.64
C MET A 28 -6.22 14.06 3.75
N LYS A 29 -6.20 13.26 4.83
CA LYS A 29 -7.04 13.48 6.02
C LYS A 29 -6.75 14.84 6.68
N LYS A 30 -5.49 15.27 6.71
CA LYS A 30 -5.11 16.60 7.23
C LYS A 30 -5.50 17.76 6.33
N VAL A 31 -5.54 17.56 5.01
CA VAL A 31 -5.94 18.60 4.05
C VAL A 31 -7.45 18.88 4.11
N GLY A 32 -8.25 17.90 4.56
CA GLY A 32 -9.70 18.02 4.75
C GLY A 32 -10.50 17.85 3.46
N GLU A 33 -11.65 17.17 3.54
CA GLU A 33 -12.48 16.86 2.36
C GLU A 33 -13.05 18.15 1.72
N PRO A 34 -13.08 18.24 0.38
CA PRO A 34 -13.71 19.38 -0.29
C PRO A 34 -15.23 19.35 -0.05
N GLU A 35 -15.76 20.36 0.64
CA GLU A 35 -17.17 20.50 1.00
C GLU A 35 -18.17 20.40 -0.17
N ARG A 36 -17.69 20.60 -1.41
CA ARG A 36 -18.47 20.40 -2.64
C ARG A 36 -17.55 19.89 -3.75
N LEU A 37 -18.01 18.88 -4.50
CA LEU A 37 -17.37 18.36 -5.72
C LEU A 37 -17.51 19.34 -6.90
N ARG A 38 -17.13 20.61 -6.70
CA ARG A 38 -17.04 21.62 -7.76
C ARG A 38 -15.64 21.57 -8.38
N PRO A 39 -15.48 21.76 -9.70
CA PRO A 39 -14.18 21.73 -10.37
C PRO A 39 -13.13 22.65 -9.73
N ARG A 40 -13.55 23.85 -9.31
CA ARG A 40 -12.68 24.81 -8.61
C ARG A 40 -12.27 24.36 -7.20
N ALA A 41 -13.17 23.70 -6.47
CA ALA A 41 -12.88 23.17 -5.15
C ALA A 41 -11.94 21.96 -5.21
N LEU A 42 -12.10 21.12 -6.24
CA LEU A 42 -11.18 20.02 -6.55
C LEU A 42 -9.78 20.53 -6.91
N LEU A 43 -9.66 21.56 -7.75
CA LEU A 43 -8.38 22.20 -8.06
C LEU A 43 -7.71 22.79 -6.81
N ALA A 44 -8.48 23.46 -5.95
CA ALA A 44 -7.96 24.00 -4.69
C ALA A 44 -7.54 22.89 -3.71
N PHE A 45 -8.29 21.79 -3.63
CA PHE A 45 -7.93 20.62 -2.85
C PHE A 45 -6.66 19.96 -3.38
N LEU A 46 -6.56 19.77 -4.70
CA LEU A 46 -5.38 19.19 -5.34
C LEU A 46 -4.14 20.05 -5.08
N TRP A 47 -4.26 21.37 -5.18
CA TRP A 47 -3.17 22.29 -4.88
C TRP A 47 -2.73 22.22 -3.40
N ARG A 48 -3.68 22.09 -2.47
CA ARG A 48 -3.38 21.90 -1.04
C ARG A 48 -2.75 20.52 -0.76
N ALA A 49 -3.21 19.48 -1.44
CA ALA A 49 -2.64 18.14 -1.36
C ALA A 49 -1.20 18.13 -1.89
N LEU A 50 -0.94 18.76 -3.03
CA LEU A 50 0.41 18.92 -3.59
C LEU A 50 1.32 19.79 -2.73
N ARG A 51 0.78 20.67 -1.88
CA ARG A 51 1.56 21.47 -0.93
C ARG A 51 1.75 20.77 0.42
N SER A 52 1.12 19.61 0.62
CA SER A 52 1.27 18.81 1.84
C SER A 52 2.62 18.08 1.84
N GLY A 53 3.43 18.30 2.88
CA GLY A 53 4.70 17.59 3.04
C GLY A 53 4.54 16.07 3.15
N TRP A 54 3.39 15.59 3.64
CA TRP A 54 3.08 14.15 3.74
C TRP A 54 2.85 13.49 2.39
N PHE A 55 2.30 14.23 1.41
CA PHE A 55 2.15 13.74 0.04
C PHE A 55 3.53 13.49 -0.58
N TRP A 56 4.43 14.46 -0.46
CA TRP A 56 5.80 14.34 -0.94
C TRP A 56 6.64 13.30 -0.21
N ALA A 57 6.32 12.98 1.04
CA ALA A 57 6.94 11.85 1.75
C ALA A 57 6.45 10.49 1.22
N GLY A 58 5.17 10.38 0.85
CA GLY A 58 4.58 9.15 0.34
C GLY A 58 4.97 8.81 -1.11
N VAL A 59 5.13 9.83 -1.98
CA VAL A 59 5.54 9.64 -3.38
C VAL A 59 6.84 8.83 -3.56
N PRO A 60 7.97 9.16 -2.91
CA PRO A 60 9.20 8.39 -3.07
C PRO A 60 9.08 6.98 -2.48
N LEU A 61 8.31 6.79 -1.41
CA LEU A 61 8.02 5.47 -0.84
C LEU A 61 7.27 4.59 -1.86
N LEU A 62 6.24 5.13 -2.51
CA LEU A 62 5.52 4.42 -3.57
C LEU A 62 6.41 4.16 -4.80
N ALA A 63 7.28 5.09 -5.16
CA ALA A 63 8.24 4.89 -6.25
C ALA A 63 9.22 3.76 -5.94
N ILE A 64 9.73 3.69 -4.70
CA ILE A 64 10.61 2.59 -4.23
C ILE A 64 9.86 1.26 -4.26
N SER A 65 8.60 1.24 -3.82
CA SER A 65 7.75 0.05 -3.87
C SER A 65 7.58 -0.45 -5.31
N PHE A 66 7.25 0.46 -6.22
CA PHE A 66 7.07 0.15 -7.63
C PHE A 66 8.36 -0.36 -8.28
N TYR A 67 9.50 0.27 -7.98
CA TYR A 67 10.79 -0.20 -8.48
C TYR A 67 11.14 -1.59 -7.93
N SER A 68 10.89 -1.83 -6.64
CA SER A 68 11.10 -3.14 -6.01
C SER A 68 10.22 -4.22 -6.66
N LEU A 69 8.97 -3.88 -7.03
CA LEU A 69 8.07 -4.77 -7.75
C LEU A 69 8.63 -5.14 -9.13
N LEU A 70 9.12 -4.15 -9.90
CA LEU A 70 9.71 -4.41 -11.22
C LEU A 70 10.94 -5.31 -11.12
N VAL A 71 11.80 -5.10 -10.11
CA VAL A 71 12.98 -5.95 -9.88
C VAL A 71 12.55 -7.37 -9.50
N LEU A 72 11.55 -7.52 -8.62
CA LEU A 72 11.01 -8.83 -8.24
C LEU A 72 10.43 -9.58 -9.43
N LEU A 73 9.64 -8.92 -10.26
CA LEU A 73 9.07 -9.50 -11.48
C LEU A 73 10.14 -9.83 -12.52
N SER A 74 11.29 -9.16 -12.48
CA SER A 74 12.42 -9.47 -13.36
C SER A 74 13.22 -10.68 -12.88
N TRP A 75 13.22 -11.00 -11.59
CA TRP A 75 14.05 -12.06 -11.01
C TRP A 75 13.28 -13.34 -10.71
N GLU A 76 12.02 -13.21 -10.30
CA GLU A 76 11.16 -14.31 -9.87
C GLU A 76 9.93 -14.40 -10.79
N PRO A 77 9.40 -15.61 -11.01
CA PRO A 77 8.18 -15.78 -11.78
C PRO A 77 7.01 -15.09 -11.07
N ALA A 78 6.12 -14.48 -11.85
CA ALA A 78 4.94 -13.77 -11.33
C ALA A 78 4.04 -14.68 -10.46
N SER A 79 4.06 -15.99 -10.70
CA SER A 79 3.36 -17.00 -9.88
C SER A 79 3.85 -17.06 -8.43
N LEU A 80 5.05 -16.59 -8.11
CA LEU A 80 5.55 -16.45 -6.74
C LEU A 80 5.39 -15.03 -6.21
N VAL A 81 5.62 -14.03 -7.05
CA VAL A 81 5.56 -12.61 -6.65
C VAL A 81 4.14 -12.18 -6.30
N ILE A 82 3.13 -12.61 -7.07
CA ILE A 82 1.74 -12.23 -6.86
C ILE A 82 1.20 -12.75 -5.51
N PRO A 83 1.34 -14.05 -5.18
CA PRO A 83 0.93 -14.56 -3.87
C PRO A 83 1.70 -13.90 -2.72
N ALA A 84 3.00 -13.64 -2.87
CA ALA A 84 3.79 -12.96 -1.85
C ALA A 84 3.35 -11.49 -1.64
N SER A 85 2.95 -10.79 -2.71
CA SER A 85 2.49 -9.40 -2.65
C SER A 85 1.16 -9.25 -1.92
N ALA A 86 0.35 -10.32 -1.81
CA ALA A 86 -0.90 -10.30 -1.06
C ALA A 86 -0.69 -10.00 0.43
N PHE A 87 0.51 -10.22 0.97
CA PHE A 87 0.88 -9.83 2.33
C PHE A 87 0.74 -8.32 2.57
N ASN A 88 0.81 -7.51 1.50
CA ASN A 88 0.56 -6.07 1.55
C ASN A 88 -0.88 -5.75 2.03
N TYR A 89 -1.87 -6.61 1.74
CA TYR A 89 -3.22 -6.43 2.30
C TYR A 89 -3.23 -6.58 3.82
N VAL A 90 -2.50 -7.54 4.36
CA VAL A 90 -2.38 -7.74 5.82
C VAL A 90 -1.70 -6.52 6.45
N VAL A 91 -0.52 -6.16 5.93
CA VAL A 91 0.29 -5.05 6.47
C VAL A 91 -0.42 -3.71 6.32
N GLY A 92 -1.08 -3.46 5.18
CA GLY A 92 -1.91 -2.28 4.96
C GLY A 92 -3.10 -2.20 5.91
N THR A 93 -3.79 -3.32 6.17
CA THR A 93 -4.92 -3.35 7.11
C THR A 93 -4.46 -3.11 8.54
N LEU A 94 -3.33 -3.69 8.94
CA LEU A 94 -2.69 -3.43 10.23
C LEU A 94 -2.25 -1.96 10.33
N GLY A 95 -1.61 -1.42 9.29
CA GLY A 95 -1.19 -0.04 9.23
C GLY A 95 -2.36 0.94 9.30
N ALA A 96 -3.49 0.64 8.64
CA ALA A 96 -4.72 1.42 8.78
C ALA A 96 -5.26 1.42 10.23
N LYS A 97 -5.23 0.25 10.89
CA LYS A 97 -5.67 0.13 12.29
C LYS A 97 -4.75 0.86 13.27
N TYR A 98 -3.44 0.63 13.16
CA TYR A 98 -2.46 1.09 14.16
C TYR A 98 -1.90 2.49 13.89
N LEU A 99 -1.63 2.84 12.63
CA LEU A 99 -1.00 4.13 12.27
C LEU A 99 -2.04 5.21 11.95
N LEU A 100 -3.14 4.84 11.28
CA LEU A 100 -4.23 5.78 10.97
C LEU A 100 -5.33 5.82 12.04
N GLY A 101 -5.34 4.87 12.97
CA GLY A 101 -6.37 4.77 14.01
C GLY A 101 -7.76 4.45 13.46
N GLU A 102 -7.86 3.88 12.25
CA GLU A 102 -9.15 3.52 11.68
C GLU A 102 -9.75 2.30 12.36
N GLN A 103 -11.06 2.33 12.60
CA GLN A 103 -11.78 1.12 12.99
C GLN A 103 -11.95 0.20 11.78
N VAL A 104 -11.10 -0.82 11.74
CA VAL A 104 -11.17 -1.87 10.72
C VAL A 104 -12.37 -2.78 11.01
N SER A 105 -13.36 -2.76 10.12
CA SER A 105 -14.57 -3.57 10.24
C SER A 105 -14.29 -5.07 10.14
N ALA A 106 -15.17 -5.89 10.72
CA ALA A 106 -15.09 -7.35 10.63
C ALA A 106 -15.10 -7.85 9.17
N GLY A 107 -15.80 -7.14 8.27
CA GLY A 107 -15.80 -7.45 6.83
C GLY A 107 -14.43 -7.26 6.17
N ARG A 108 -13.65 -6.24 6.57
CA ARG A 108 -12.30 -6.01 6.05
C ARG A 108 -11.34 -7.12 6.53
N TRP A 109 -11.48 -7.57 7.77
CA TRP A 109 -10.75 -8.74 8.30
C TRP A 109 -11.12 -10.04 7.59
N ALA A 110 -12.42 -10.27 7.32
CA ALA A 110 -12.86 -11.43 6.55
C ALA A 110 -12.27 -11.42 5.13
N GLY A 111 -12.20 -10.25 4.48
CA GLY A 111 -11.53 -10.09 3.19
C GLY A 111 -10.04 -10.41 3.24
N VAL A 112 -9.32 -9.95 4.27
CA VAL A 112 -7.90 -10.29 4.46
C VAL A 112 -7.71 -11.79 4.65
N LEU A 113 -8.53 -12.44 5.48
CA LEU A 113 -8.49 -13.88 5.67
C LEU A 113 -8.76 -14.65 4.36
N LEU A 114 -9.72 -14.18 3.55
CA LEU A 114 -10.04 -14.76 2.26
C LEU A 114 -8.86 -14.64 1.28
N VAL A 115 -8.19 -13.48 1.23
CA VAL A 115 -6.98 -13.28 0.42
C VAL A 115 -5.86 -14.22 0.89
N CYS A 116 -5.63 -14.32 2.21
CA CYS A 116 -4.66 -15.26 2.77
C CYS A 116 -4.99 -16.72 2.40
N ALA A 117 -6.26 -17.12 2.45
CA ALA A 117 -6.69 -18.45 2.03
C ALA A 117 -6.44 -18.70 0.54
N GLY A 118 -6.73 -17.72 -0.32
CA GLY A 118 -6.45 -17.78 -1.76
C GLY A 118 -4.96 -17.92 -2.06
N VAL A 119 -4.10 -17.18 -1.35
CA VAL A 119 -2.64 -17.28 -1.44
C VAL A 119 -2.17 -18.67 -1.04
N LEU A 120 -2.64 -19.20 0.09
CA LEU A 120 -2.30 -20.55 0.55
C LEU A 120 -2.67 -21.60 -0.48
N LEU A 121 -3.85 -21.48 -1.09
CA LEU A 121 -4.30 -22.38 -2.15
C LEU A 121 -3.38 -22.32 -3.39
N VAL A 122 -3.02 -21.11 -3.83
CA VAL A 122 -2.09 -20.92 -4.97
C VAL A 122 -0.70 -21.45 -4.66
N THR A 123 -0.22 -21.36 -3.42
CA THR A 123 1.09 -21.91 -3.03
C THR A 123 1.08 -23.43 -2.81
N ALA A 124 -0.09 -24.02 -2.53
CA ALA A 124 -0.24 -25.44 -2.24
C ALA A 124 -0.54 -26.29 -3.49
N GLY A 125 -1.00 -25.67 -4.58
CA GLY A 125 -1.26 -26.32 -5.88
C GLY A 125 -0.13 -26.12 -6.86
#